data_AF-A0A9P1IL22-F1
#
_entry.id   AF-A0A9P1IL22-F1
#
_cell.length_a   1.000
_cell.length_b   1.000
_cell.length_c   1.000
_cell.angle_alpha   90.00
_cell.angle_beta   90.00
_cell.angle_gamma   90.00
#
_symmetry.space_group_name_H-M   'P 1'
#
loop_
_entity.id
_entity.type
_entity.pdbx_description
1 polymer ?
#
loop_
_entity_poly.entity_id
_entity_poly.type
_entity_poly.pdbx_seq_one_letter_code
_entity_poly.pdbx_strand_id
1 'polypeptide(L)'
;MINLWTETYWLPRNVSWEELPPKFNDLLVPIYLALPLVVIRIFWEATIGVAYLFFRTNAYKSRKNITLLGAMWEHLSGGFASESRAKKILECFWRFSYYTFAFIYGCYVMFDKEWLSDVKQCWIGYPFHEVPNSIWWYYMIETGFYYSLLIASTFDVRLGLSILLESEP
;
A
#
# COMPACT_ATOMS: atom_id res chain seq x y z
N MET A 1 6.57 18.83 34.67
CA MET A 1 6.51 17.67 33.74
C MET A 1 5.35 17.94 32.82
N ILE A 2 5.59 18.14 31.51
CA ILE A 2 4.52 18.45 30.56
C ILE A 2 3.69 17.18 30.34
N ASN A 3 2.38 17.24 30.57
CA ASN A 3 1.48 16.14 30.23
C ASN A 3 1.03 16.29 28.77
N LEU A 4 1.63 15.47 27.90
CA LEU A 4 1.36 15.48 26.46
C LEU A 4 -0.11 15.19 26.14
N TRP A 5 -0.80 14.41 26.96
CA TRP A 5 -2.16 13.91 26.68
C TRP A 5 -3.27 14.84 27.17
N THR A 6 -2.96 16.12 27.39
CA THR A 6 -3.95 17.12 27.81
C THR A 6 -4.86 17.51 26.64
N GLU A 7 -6.16 17.59 26.91
CA GLU A 7 -7.22 17.84 25.93
C GLU A 7 -7.01 19.14 25.16
N THR A 8 -6.48 20.17 25.84
CA THR A 8 -6.24 21.50 25.27
C THR A 8 -5.26 21.54 24.10
N TYR A 9 -4.37 20.55 23.96
CA TYR A 9 -3.43 20.50 22.84
C TYR A 9 -3.98 19.79 21.60
N TRP A 10 -4.84 18.79 21.79
CA TRP A 10 -5.28 17.90 20.71
C TRP A 10 -6.73 18.14 20.29
N LEU A 11 -7.58 18.60 21.21
CA LEU A 11 -9.01 18.74 21.01
C LEU A 11 -9.44 20.21 20.93
N PRO A 12 -10.54 20.51 20.20
CA PRO A 12 -11.18 21.81 20.28
C PRO A 12 -11.62 22.15 21.71
N ARG A 13 -11.82 23.45 21.97
CA ARG A 13 -12.30 23.93 23.28
C ARG A 13 -13.61 23.22 23.66
N ASN A 14 -13.70 22.80 24.91
CA ASN A 14 -14.87 22.15 25.52
C ASN A 14 -15.22 20.76 24.94
N VAL A 15 -14.23 20.03 24.42
CA VAL A 15 -14.39 18.63 24.03
C VAL A 15 -13.44 17.78 24.85
N SER A 16 -13.97 16.77 25.52
CA SER A 16 -13.19 15.79 26.28
C SER A 16 -12.93 14.51 25.47
N TRP A 17 -11.94 13.70 25.88
CA TRP A 17 -11.65 12.42 25.22
C TRP A 17 -12.81 11.43 25.30
N GLU A 18 -13.63 11.50 26.35
CA GLU A 18 -14.75 10.59 26.61
C GLU A 18 -15.92 10.78 25.63
N GLU A 19 -16.03 11.98 25.04
CA GLU A 19 -17.10 12.33 24.10
C GLU A 19 -16.83 11.81 22.68
N LEU A 20 -15.59 11.43 22.37
CA LEU A 20 -15.22 10.98 21.04
C LEU A 20 -15.73 9.57 20.77
N PRO A 21 -16.38 9.31 19.62
CA PRO A 21 -16.83 7.97 19.27
C PRO A 21 -15.61 7.07 18.96
N PRO A 22 -15.35 6.01 19.75
CA PRO A 22 -14.22 5.12 19.48
C PRO A 22 -14.53 4.21 18.28
N LYS A 23 -13.99 4.53 17.10
CA LYS A 23 -14.17 3.76 15.86
C LYS A 23 -13.01 2.80 15.57
N PHE A 24 -12.58 2.02 16.57
CA PHE A 24 -11.45 1.10 16.40
C PHE A 24 -11.70 -0.02 15.38
N ASN A 25 -12.97 -0.41 15.17
CA ASN A 25 -13.33 -1.46 14.21
C ASN A 25 -12.92 -1.10 12.77
N ASP A 26 -12.89 0.18 12.43
CA ASP A 26 -12.50 0.65 11.11
C ASP A 26 -11.01 0.34 10.83
N LEU A 27 -10.17 0.25 11.86
CA LEU A 27 -8.75 -0.08 11.72
C LEU A 27 -8.49 -1.54 11.32
N LEU A 28 -9.47 -2.43 11.52
CA LEU A 28 -9.35 -3.83 11.10
C LEU A 28 -9.56 -3.99 9.59
N VAL A 29 -10.34 -3.11 8.97
CA VAL A 29 -10.70 -3.19 7.55
C VAL A 29 -9.45 -3.12 6.65
N PRO A 30 -8.50 -2.17 6.83
CA PRO A 30 -7.24 -2.14 6.09
C PRO A 30 -6.42 -3.43 6.21
N ILE A 31 -6.44 -4.08 7.39
CA ILE A 31 -5.70 -5.33 7.62
C ILE A 31 -6.31 -6.46 6.79
N TYR A 32 -7.64 -6.57 6.79
CA TYR A 32 -8.34 -7.53 5.93
C TYR A 32 -8.15 -7.24 4.44
N LEU A 33 -8.05 -5.97 4.04
CA LEU A 33 -7.76 -5.56 2.66
C LEU A 33 -6.29 -5.80 2.26
N ALA A 34 -5.36 -5.82 3.20
CA ALA A 34 -3.94 -6.02 2.91
C ALA A 34 -3.67 -7.41 2.30
N LEU A 35 -4.32 -8.46 2.80
CA LEU A 35 -4.15 -9.83 2.31
C LEU A 35 -4.52 -10.00 0.82
N PRO A 36 -5.73 -9.63 0.35
CA PRO A 36 -6.07 -9.70 -1.06
C PRO A 36 -5.21 -8.75 -1.90
N LEU A 37 -4.78 -7.60 -1.37
CA LEU A 37 -3.85 -6.70 -2.09
C LEU A 37 -2.48 -7.36 -2.34
N VAL A 38 -1.97 -8.18 -1.42
CA VAL A 38 -0.75 -8.97 -1.64
C VAL A 38 -0.96 -10.02 -2.75
N VAL A 39 -2.12 -10.68 -2.78
CA VAL A 39 -2.45 -11.64 -3.84
C VAL A 39 -2.56 -10.94 -5.20
N ILE A 40 -3.24 -9.79 -5.24
CA ILE A 40 -3.36 -8.96 -6.45
C ILE A 40 -1.99 -8.50 -6.91
N ARG A 41 -1.10 -8.09 -5.99
CA ARG A 41 0.28 -7.73 -6.31
C ARG A 41 1.00 -8.88 -7.00
N ILE A 42 0.99 -10.08 -6.41
CA ILE A 42 1.67 -11.26 -6.97
C ILE A 42 1.13 -11.56 -8.38
N PHE A 43 -0.19 -11.51 -8.55
CA PHE A 43 -0.82 -11.74 -9.84
C PHE A 43 -0.48 -10.65 -10.89
N TRP A 44 -0.52 -9.38 -10.49
CA TRP A 44 -0.19 -8.24 -11.35
C TRP A 44 1.26 -8.29 -11.81
N GLU A 45 2.17 -8.55 -10.86
CA GLU A 45 3.58 -8.70 -11.15
C GLU A 45 3.84 -9.90 -12.07
N ALA A 46 3.16 -11.03 -11.84
CA ALA A 46 3.28 -12.23 -12.69
C ALA A 46 2.73 -12.02 -14.10
N THR A 47 1.63 -11.29 -14.27
CA THR A 47 0.99 -11.14 -15.58
C THR A 47 1.57 -9.99 -16.39
N ILE A 48 1.59 -8.78 -15.84
CA ILE A 48 1.94 -7.56 -16.57
C ILE A 48 3.42 -7.24 -16.39
N GLY A 49 3.91 -7.36 -15.17
CA GLY A 49 5.29 -7.00 -14.86
C GLY A 49 6.32 -7.97 -15.48
N VAL A 50 6.11 -9.28 -15.36
CA VAL A 50 6.96 -10.29 -16.03
C VAL A 50 6.84 -10.20 -17.55
N ALA A 51 5.64 -9.99 -18.10
CA ALA A 51 5.49 -9.78 -19.55
C ALA A 51 6.24 -8.52 -20.02
N TYR A 52 6.12 -7.41 -19.29
CA TYR A 52 6.88 -6.20 -19.57
C TYR A 52 8.39 -6.46 -19.54
N LEU A 53 8.89 -7.15 -18.51
CA LEU A 53 10.30 -7.49 -18.40
C LEU A 53 10.77 -8.44 -19.53
N PHE A 54 9.94 -9.41 -19.92
CA PHE A 54 10.23 -10.39 -20.97
C PHE A 54 10.37 -9.74 -22.35
N PHE A 55 9.47 -8.83 -22.70
CA PHE A 55 9.48 -8.18 -24.01
C PHE A 55 10.38 -6.94 -24.08
N ARG A 56 10.47 -6.16 -23.00
CA ARG A 56 11.08 -4.83 -23.03
C ARG A 56 12.49 -4.78 -22.46
N THR A 57 12.88 -5.74 -21.62
CA THR A 57 14.18 -5.72 -20.94
C THR A 57 15.01 -6.95 -21.25
N ASN A 58 16.33 -6.85 -21.08
CA ASN A 58 17.23 -8.00 -21.21
C ASN A 58 17.21 -8.93 -19.98
N ALA A 59 16.27 -8.77 -19.05
CA ALA A 59 16.23 -9.51 -17.78
C ALA A 59 16.22 -11.04 -17.99
N TYR A 60 15.56 -11.51 -19.04
CA TYR A 60 15.48 -12.94 -19.38
C TYR A 60 16.47 -13.39 -20.46
N LYS A 61 17.31 -12.48 -20.97
CA LYS A 61 18.24 -12.76 -22.09
C LYS A 61 19.31 -13.78 -21.73
N SER A 62 19.68 -13.88 -20.45
CA SER A 62 20.64 -14.88 -19.95
C SER A 62 20.06 -16.30 -19.91
N ARG A 63 18.73 -16.44 -19.79
CA ARG A 63 18.06 -17.73 -19.68
C ARG A 63 17.68 -18.27 -21.07
N LYS A 64 18.50 -19.19 -21.59
CA LYS A 64 18.20 -19.92 -22.83
C LYS A 64 16.94 -20.80 -22.65
N ASN A 65 16.04 -20.78 -23.63
CA ASN A 65 14.83 -21.61 -23.73
C ASN A 65 13.70 -21.36 -22.70
N ILE A 66 13.59 -20.17 -22.11
CA ILE A 66 12.45 -19.83 -21.24
C ILE A 66 11.25 -19.29 -22.05
N THR A 67 10.07 -19.87 -21.87
CA THR A 67 8.81 -19.35 -22.42
C THR A 67 8.22 -18.28 -21.50
N LEU A 68 7.36 -17.40 -22.02
CA LEU A 68 6.68 -16.39 -21.20
C LEU A 68 5.92 -17.04 -20.04
N LEU A 69 5.13 -18.08 -20.31
CA LEU A 69 4.40 -18.82 -19.27
C LEU A 69 5.34 -19.47 -18.25
N GLY A 70 6.49 -19.97 -18.69
CA GLY A 70 7.53 -20.48 -17.78
C GLY A 70 8.05 -19.40 -16.85
N ALA A 71 8.33 -18.20 -17.36
CA ALA A 71 8.77 -17.06 -16.55
C ALA A 71 7.68 -16.59 -15.56
N MET A 72 6.41 -16.60 -15.97
CA MET A 72 5.27 -16.26 -15.10
C MET A 72 5.11 -17.29 -13.98
N TRP A 73 5.21 -18.58 -14.33
CA TRP A 73 5.12 -19.69 -13.38
C TRP A 73 6.26 -19.65 -12.36
N GLU A 74 7.48 -19.38 -12.82
CA GLU A 74 8.61 -19.19 -11.93
C GLU A 74 8.42 -18.01 -10.97
N HIS A 75 7.83 -16.89 -11.40
CA HIS A 75 7.51 -15.80 -10.47
C HIS A 75 6.55 -16.27 -9.38
N LEU A 76 5.47 -16.93 -9.79
CA LEU A 76 4.45 -17.48 -8.88
C LEU A 76 5.04 -18.53 -7.91
N SER A 77 6.00 -19.33 -8.36
CA SER A 77 6.66 -20.34 -7.54
C SER A 77 7.85 -19.82 -6.71
N GLY A 78 8.06 -18.49 -6.66
CA GLY A 78 9.12 -17.88 -5.84
C GLY A 78 10.51 -17.87 -6.48
N GLY A 79 10.60 -18.01 -7.80
CA GLY A 79 11.83 -18.13 -8.60
C GLY A 79 12.72 -16.88 -8.70
N PHE A 80 12.46 -15.82 -7.93
CA PHE A 80 13.28 -14.59 -7.90
C PHE A 80 14.22 -14.50 -6.69
N ALA A 81 14.77 -15.63 -6.24
CA ALA A 81 15.76 -15.64 -5.15
C ALA A 81 17.11 -14.95 -5.51
N SER A 82 17.39 -14.69 -6.80
CA SER A 82 18.73 -14.31 -7.27
C SER A 82 18.85 -12.99 -8.06
N GLU A 83 17.79 -12.44 -8.68
CA GLU A 83 17.91 -11.29 -9.61
C GLU A 83 17.32 -9.99 -9.05
N SER A 84 18.10 -9.31 -8.18
CA SER A 84 17.66 -8.12 -7.44
C SER A 84 17.21 -6.94 -8.31
N ARG A 85 17.71 -6.80 -9.55
CA ARG A 85 17.37 -5.66 -10.42
C ARG A 85 15.99 -5.80 -11.06
N ALA A 86 15.65 -6.99 -11.56
CA ALA A 86 14.33 -7.26 -12.14
C ALA A 86 13.24 -7.15 -11.06
N LYS A 87 13.48 -7.70 -9.87
CA LYS A 87 12.59 -7.58 -8.70
C LYS A 87 12.34 -6.12 -8.32
N LYS A 88 13.37 -5.27 -8.29
CA LYS A 88 13.23 -3.83 -8.02
C LYS A 88 12.42 -3.08 -9.08
N ILE A 89 12.64 -3.39 -10.36
CA ILE A 89 11.85 -2.79 -11.46
C ILE A 89 10.38 -3.16 -11.30
N LEU A 90 10.11 -4.42 -10.99
CA LEU A 90 8.78 -4.96 -10.79
C LEU A 90 8.06 -4.30 -9.60
N GLU A 91 8.79 -4.11 -8.49
CA GLU A 91 8.30 -3.39 -7.33
C GLU A 91 7.99 -1.92 -7.62
N CYS A 92 8.89 -1.22 -8.32
CA CYS A 92 8.64 0.16 -8.75
C CYS A 92 7.43 0.24 -9.69
N PHE A 93 7.27 -0.74 -10.58
CA PHE A 93 6.15 -0.79 -11.50
C PHE A 93 4.82 -1.00 -10.77
N TRP A 94 4.76 -1.94 -9.82
CA TRP A 94 3.59 -2.15 -8.96
C TRP A 94 3.21 -0.87 -8.20
N ARG A 95 4.17 -0.22 -7.55
CA ARG A 95 3.95 1.04 -6.81
C ARG A 95 3.42 2.14 -7.74
N PHE A 96 4.04 2.31 -8.91
CA PHE A 96 3.60 3.30 -9.90
C PHE A 96 2.17 3.04 -10.36
N SER A 97 1.83 1.80 -10.72
CA SER A 97 0.46 1.43 -11.13
C SER A 97 -0.54 1.72 -10.02
N TYR A 98 -0.25 1.25 -8.79
CA TYR A 98 -1.13 1.46 -7.64
C TYR A 98 -1.38 2.94 -7.37
N TYR A 99 -0.33 3.77 -7.26
CA TYR A 99 -0.48 5.20 -6.99
C TYR A 99 -1.22 5.93 -8.10
N THR A 100 -1.04 5.51 -9.36
CA THR A 100 -1.79 6.09 -10.49
C THR A 100 -3.29 5.79 -10.35
N PHE A 101 -3.66 4.54 -10.05
CA PHE A 101 -5.06 4.18 -9.83
C PHE A 101 -5.66 4.86 -8.58
N ALA A 102 -4.90 4.91 -7.48
CA ALA A 102 -5.30 5.60 -6.27
C ALA A 102 -5.55 7.10 -6.52
N PHE A 103 -4.68 7.75 -7.30
CA PHE A 103 -4.86 9.15 -7.67
C PHE A 103 -6.13 9.37 -8.50
N ILE A 104 -6.36 8.57 -9.53
CA ILE A 104 -7.58 8.64 -10.35
C ILE A 104 -8.83 8.42 -9.49
N TYR A 105 -8.80 7.42 -8.61
CA TYR A 105 -9.90 7.14 -7.69
C TYR A 105 -10.13 8.27 -6.69
N GLY A 106 -9.07 8.89 -6.18
CA GLY A 106 -9.14 10.06 -5.30
C GLY A 106 -9.77 11.27 -6.00
N CYS A 107 -9.35 11.56 -7.24
CA CYS A 107 -10.00 12.59 -8.06
C CYS A 107 -11.49 12.31 -8.25
N TYR A 108 -11.87 11.06 -8.54
CA TYR A 108 -13.27 10.66 -8.70
C TYR A 108 -14.08 10.84 -7.40
N VAL A 109 -13.60 10.36 -6.26
CA VAL A 109 -14.30 10.43 -4.97
C VAL A 109 -14.47 11.86 -4.47
N MET A 110 -13.49 12.73 -4.76
CA MET A 110 -13.49 14.12 -4.30
C MET A 110 -14.16 15.11 -5.26
N PHE A 111 -14.47 14.71 -6.49
CA PHE A 111 -14.99 15.62 -7.53
C PHE A 111 -16.30 16.32 -7.11
N ASP A 112 -17.23 15.57 -6.51
CA ASP A 112 -18.55 16.07 -6.13
C ASP A 112 -18.58 16.72 -4.74
N LYS A 113 -17.42 17.00 -4.14
CA LYS A 113 -17.35 17.43 -2.74
C LYS A 113 -16.93 18.88 -2.58
N GLU A 114 -17.68 19.61 -1.76
CA GLU A 114 -17.48 21.04 -1.52
C GLU A 114 -16.11 21.35 -0.89
N TRP A 115 -15.56 20.42 -0.10
CA TRP A 115 -14.23 20.56 0.50
C TRP A 115 -13.06 20.54 -0.49
N LEU A 116 -13.29 20.11 -1.74
CA LEU A 116 -12.29 20.25 -2.80
C LEU A 116 -12.03 21.74 -3.12
N SER A 117 -13.08 22.57 -3.03
CA SER A 117 -13.03 24.00 -3.35
C SER A 117 -12.73 24.85 -2.12
N ASP A 118 -13.29 24.50 -0.95
CA ASP A 118 -13.02 25.19 0.31
C ASP A 118 -12.68 24.18 1.43
N VAL A 119 -11.39 24.07 1.73
CA VAL A 119 -10.84 23.17 2.75
C VAL A 119 -11.40 23.47 4.15
N LYS A 120 -11.92 24.68 4.40
CA LYS A 120 -12.52 25.03 5.70
C LYS A 120 -13.76 24.19 6.01
N GLN A 121 -14.48 23.75 4.98
CA GLN A 121 -15.68 22.92 5.12
C GLN A 121 -15.38 21.58 5.84
N CYS A 122 -14.15 21.04 5.71
CA CYS A 122 -13.73 19.84 6.43
C CYS A 122 -13.77 19.98 7.96
N TRP A 123 -13.63 21.20 8.46
CA TRP A 123 -13.53 21.47 9.90
C TRP A 123 -14.87 21.84 10.53
N ILE A 124 -15.93 22.01 9.72
CA ILE A 124 -17.25 22.37 10.22
C ILE A 124 -17.88 21.15 10.89
N GLY A 125 -18.09 21.23 12.20
CA GLY A 125 -18.65 20.12 12.99
C GLY A 125 -17.63 19.07 13.43
N TYR A 126 -16.33 19.29 13.22
CA TYR A 126 -15.28 18.47 13.82
C TYR A 126 -15.33 18.60 15.37
N PRO A 127 -15.20 17.51 16.15
CA PRO A 127 -14.84 16.14 15.75
C PRO A 127 -16.02 15.19 15.46
N PHE A 128 -17.26 15.67 15.54
CA PHE A 128 -18.47 14.83 15.41
C PHE A 128 -18.96 14.65 13.97
N HIS A 129 -18.29 15.25 12.99
CA HIS A 129 -18.63 15.12 11.58
C HIS A 129 -18.45 13.67 11.08
N GLU A 130 -19.50 13.10 10.52
CA GLU A 130 -19.45 11.75 9.94
C GLU A 130 -18.81 11.77 8.55
N VAL A 131 -17.78 10.94 8.36
CA VAL A 131 -17.11 10.79 7.06
C VAL A 131 -18.03 10.04 6.10
N PRO A 132 -18.29 10.56 4.89
CA PRO A 132 -19.12 9.85 3.92
C PRO A 132 -18.45 8.54 3.49
N ASN A 133 -19.27 7.49 3.28
CA ASN A 133 -18.81 6.14 2.96
C ASN A 133 -17.81 6.08 1.79
N SER A 134 -17.96 6.93 0.76
CA SER A 134 -17.05 6.96 -0.39
C SER A 134 -15.62 7.36 -0.01
N ILE A 135 -15.48 8.37 0.86
CA ILE A 135 -14.19 8.85 1.37
C ILE A 135 -13.61 7.85 2.36
N TRP A 136 -14.47 7.27 3.19
CA TRP A 136 -14.05 6.23 4.11
C TRP A 136 -13.42 5.05 3.35
N TRP A 137 -14.07 4.53 2.30
CA TRP A 137 -13.50 3.45 1.48
C TRP A 137 -12.20 3.85 0.80
N TYR A 138 -12.10 5.09 0.31
CA TYR A 138 -10.85 5.62 -0.25
C TYR A 138 -9.69 5.51 0.74
N TYR A 139 -9.87 5.99 1.97
CA TYR A 139 -8.85 5.90 3.00
C TYR A 139 -8.58 4.47 3.46
N MET A 140 -9.60 3.60 3.56
CA MET A 140 -9.40 2.21 3.94
C MET A 140 -8.56 1.44 2.91
N ILE A 141 -8.77 1.70 1.62
CA ILE A 141 -7.99 1.09 0.53
C ILE A 141 -6.56 1.63 0.52
N GLU A 142 -6.38 2.94 0.69
CA GLU A 142 -5.05 3.56 0.75
C GLU A 142 -4.23 3.03 1.94
N THR A 143 -4.84 2.99 3.12
CA THR A 143 -4.22 2.46 4.34
C THR A 143 -3.94 0.95 4.19
N GLY A 144 -4.85 0.19 3.59
CA GLY A 144 -4.67 -1.25 3.34
C GLY A 144 -3.47 -1.55 2.45
N PHE A 145 -3.18 -0.68 1.48
CA PHE A 145 -1.96 -0.78 0.69
C PHE A 145 -0.70 -0.55 1.52
N TYR A 146 -0.66 0.48 2.37
CA TYR A 146 0.48 0.69 3.27
C TYR A 146 0.69 -0.51 4.21
N TYR A 147 -0.38 -1.11 4.73
CA TYR A 147 -0.28 -2.36 5.49
C TYR A 147 0.29 -3.51 4.67
N SER A 148 -0.10 -3.64 3.39
CA SER A 148 0.48 -4.66 2.49
C SER A 148 2.00 -4.45 2.29
N LEU A 149 2.47 -3.20 2.23
CA LEU A 149 3.89 -2.86 2.15
C LEU A 149 4.62 -3.19 3.45
N LEU A 150 4.03 -2.88 4.60
CA LEU A 150 4.61 -3.19 5.91
C LEU A 150 4.82 -4.70 6.07
N ILE A 151 3.81 -5.49 5.73
CA ILE A 151 3.89 -6.96 5.76
C ILE A 151 5.01 -7.43 4.83
N ALA A 152 5.04 -6.98 3.58
CA ALA A 152 6.08 -7.35 2.62
C ALA A 152 7.51 -6.96 3.09
N SER A 153 7.66 -5.76 3.66
CA SER A 153 8.94 -5.25 4.16
C SER A 153 9.53 -6.14 5.25
N THR A 154 8.69 -6.69 6.15
CA THR A 154 9.16 -7.58 7.22
C THR A 154 9.76 -8.88 6.67
N PHE A 155 9.25 -9.39 5.54
CA PHE A 155 9.79 -10.58 4.87
C PHE A 155 11.06 -10.27 4.08
N ASP A 156 11.12 -9.11 3.40
CA ASP A 156 12.29 -8.70 2.64
C ASP A 156 13.53 -8.43 3.53
N VAL A 157 13.35 -7.86 4.73
CA VAL A 157 14.46 -7.65 5.69
C VAL A 157 15.03 -8.97 6.20
N ARG A 158 14.17 -9.96 6.50
CA ARG A 158 14.61 -11.28 6.98
C ARG A 158 15.48 -11.99 5.93
N LEU A 159 15.08 -11.91 4.67
CA LEU A 159 15.84 -12.49 3.56
C LEU A 159 17.16 -11.75 3.31
N GLY A 160 17.18 -10.42 3.45
CA GLY A 160 18.41 -9.64 3.33
C GLY A 160 19.42 -9.94 4.44
N LEU A 161 18.94 -10.08 5.69
CA LEU A 161 19.79 -10.39 6.84
C LEU A 161 20.41 -11.80 6.74
N SER A 162 19.64 -12.80 6.30
CA SER A 162 20.17 -14.16 6.15
C SER A 162 21.29 -14.23 5.11
N ILE A 163 21.18 -13.50 4.00
CA ILE A 163 22.22 -13.43 2.97
C ILE A 163 23.49 -12.75 3.51
N LEU A 164 23.33 -11.69 4.32
CA LEU A 164 24.47 -10.98 4.91
C LEU A 164 25.22 -11.85 5.92
N LEU A 165 24.50 -12.59 6.77
CA LEU A 165 25.10 -13.50 7.75
C LEU A 165 25.83 -14.69 7.09
N GLU A 166 25.38 -15.14 5.93
CA GLU A 166 26.06 -16.18 5.13
C GLU A 166 27.26 -15.64 4.33
N SER A 167 27.34 -14.32 4.15
CA SER A 167 28.42 -13.65 3.40
C SER A 167 29.59 -13.19 4.28
N GLU A 168 29.41 -13.19 5.60
CA GLU A 168 30.48 -12.95 6.56
C GLU A 168 31.35 -14.22 6.67
N PRO A 169 32.67 -14.13 6.43
CA PRO A 169 33.57 -15.28 6.38
C PRO A 169 33.89 -15.92 7.74
#